data_AF-A0AAV3F341-F1
#
_entry.id   AF-A0AAV3F341-F1
#
_cell.length_a   1.000
_cell.length_b   1.000
_cell.length_c   1.000
_cell.angle_alpha   90.00
_cell.angle_beta   90.00
_cell.angle_gamma   90.00
#
_symmetry.space_group_name_H-M   'P 1'
#
loop_
_entity.id
_entity.type
_entity.pdbx_description
1 polymer ?
#
loop_
_entity_poly.entity_id
_entity_poly.type
_entity_poly.pdbx_seq_one_letter_code
_entity_poly.pdbx_strand_id
1 'polypeptide(L)'
;MNIFNTSIKSILLLFIFLFPSFIMAQSPVILDKITSLDSYKKLYETNTFDHNNSYFKSNDKGQWNNIPIKEVYFYEDYLMCSIDTSVKNTAKRLASYLEKTYPDNLMVEEDYSERIYKVATRDFTFVFTAKVKEGKEIVEDTRGELKISFNKVFDNPLANISDQLKVNKNGLICQLQVECYNVVPAIFADGIPILSKNKKDRYSHYETVTLNKYILNPEASIDLSFIITPGIDDKGNIMTKIPKKSYAKMVLEYVNAKGDIIKTVDVFNNEAYVTDTIVSDDGTRYSHYLGTEDYTKKDIRFNHQLTAPVDYKLTGWSKGKDLRKEKNLEQQIKQFYADYAALILSGDINKITSLLYDFYQEKYTYNYNSNELKSYDEYENLEFMLEQSFKVVTAQQTKLHISNDGKLAYLEAVDKTSYLKAVGLDYVKNISFLFYIDNNTNELKIIR
;
A
#
# COMPACT_ATOMS: atom_id res chain seq x y z
N MET A 1 8.28 -76.71 -55.65
CA MET A 1 7.62 -76.83 -54.34
C MET A 1 8.59 -77.52 -53.40
N ASN A 2 9.03 -77.01 -52.26
CA ASN A 2 8.89 -75.73 -51.59
C ASN A 2 10.15 -75.58 -50.74
N ILE A 3 11.03 -74.64 -51.10
CA ILE A 3 12.10 -74.12 -50.25
C ILE A 3 11.56 -72.80 -49.73
N PHE A 4 10.84 -72.78 -48.61
CA PHE A 4 10.48 -71.57 -47.86
C PHE A 4 9.80 -71.99 -46.56
N ASN A 5 10.54 -72.13 -45.44
CA ASN A 5 9.97 -71.92 -44.11
C ASN A 5 10.96 -71.84 -42.93
N THR A 6 12.12 -71.19 -43.10
CA THR A 6 13.05 -71.01 -41.96
C THR A 6 13.78 -69.67 -41.91
N SER A 7 13.17 -68.60 -42.42
CA SER A 7 13.80 -67.26 -42.40
C SER A 7 12.90 -66.12 -41.90
N ILE A 8 11.79 -66.40 -41.21
CA ILE A 8 10.87 -65.36 -40.71
C ILE A 8 10.98 -65.12 -39.18
N LYS A 9 11.68 -65.98 -38.43
CA LYS A 9 11.81 -65.81 -36.97
C LYS A 9 13.04 -65.04 -36.49
N SER A 10 14.01 -64.73 -37.37
CA SER A 10 15.23 -63.99 -36.97
C SER A 10 15.26 -62.53 -37.41
N ILE A 11 14.30 -62.07 -38.23
CA ILE A 11 14.20 -60.65 -38.64
C ILE A 11 13.31 -59.87 -37.65
N LEU A 12 12.41 -60.52 -36.93
CA LEU A 12 11.55 -59.85 -35.96
C LEU A 12 12.29 -59.43 -34.67
N LEU A 13 13.40 -60.10 -34.32
CA LEU A 13 14.20 -59.75 -33.13
C LEU A 13 15.20 -58.61 -33.38
N LEU A 14 15.54 -58.31 -34.65
CA LEU A 14 16.45 -57.20 -34.98
C LEU A 14 15.74 -55.84 -35.10
N PHE A 15 14.42 -55.82 -35.30
CA PHE A 15 13.64 -54.58 -35.30
C PHE A 15 13.28 -54.06 -33.91
N ILE A 16 13.41 -54.88 -32.85
CA ILE A 16 13.20 -54.44 -31.46
C ILE A 16 14.46 -53.73 -30.90
N PHE A 17 15.64 -53.95 -31.51
CA PHE A 17 16.89 -53.29 -31.12
C PHE A 17 17.28 -52.08 -32.00
N LEU A 18 16.47 -51.73 -33.01
CA LEU A 18 16.73 -50.62 -33.95
C LEU A 18 15.64 -49.54 -33.95
N PHE A 19 14.73 -49.54 -32.98
CA PHE A 19 14.10 -48.28 -32.64
C PHE A 19 15.14 -47.46 -31.88
N PRO A 20 15.46 -46.23 -32.35
CA PRO A 20 16.12 -45.28 -31.47
C PRO A 20 15.32 -45.32 -30.19
N SER A 21 16.02 -45.35 -29.06
CA SER A 21 15.46 -44.98 -27.77
C SER A 21 14.37 -43.96 -28.06
N PHE A 22 13.10 -44.34 -27.91
CA PHE A 22 12.06 -43.37 -27.71
C PHE A 22 12.55 -42.70 -26.44
N ILE A 23 13.35 -41.64 -26.61
CA ILE A 23 13.41 -40.53 -25.70
C ILE A 23 11.93 -40.28 -25.52
N MET A 24 11.39 -40.77 -24.41
CA MET A 24 10.19 -40.20 -23.85
C MET A 24 10.61 -38.76 -23.64
N ALA A 25 10.44 -37.95 -24.69
CA ALA A 25 10.35 -36.52 -24.55
C ALA A 25 9.14 -36.40 -23.66
N GLN A 26 9.39 -36.34 -22.35
CA GLN A 26 8.36 -35.91 -21.42
C GLN A 26 7.85 -34.62 -22.04
N SER A 27 6.55 -34.60 -22.35
CA SER A 27 5.92 -33.36 -22.80
C SER A 27 6.39 -32.28 -21.84
N PRO A 28 6.89 -31.13 -22.34
CA PRO A 28 7.37 -30.07 -21.46
C PRO A 28 6.33 -29.86 -20.37
N VAL A 29 6.75 -29.94 -19.11
CA VAL A 29 5.82 -29.70 -18.00
C VAL A 29 5.40 -28.24 -18.14
N ILE A 30 4.16 -28.05 -18.56
CA ILE A 30 3.62 -26.73 -18.82
C ILE A 30 3.10 -26.21 -17.49
N LEU A 31 3.86 -25.30 -16.88
CA LEU A 31 3.50 -24.67 -15.61
C LEU A 31 2.37 -23.65 -15.78
N ASP A 32 1.98 -23.33 -17.02
CA ASP A 32 0.87 -22.42 -17.33
C ASP A 32 -0.49 -22.93 -16.84
N LYS A 33 -0.63 -24.23 -16.60
CA LYS A 33 -1.84 -24.84 -16.03
C LYS A 33 -1.99 -24.60 -14.53
N ILE A 34 -0.94 -24.09 -13.88
CA ILE A 34 -0.96 -23.73 -12.47
C ILE A 34 -1.39 -22.27 -12.38
N THR A 35 -2.70 -22.05 -12.27
CA THR A 35 -3.29 -20.72 -12.23
C THR A 35 -3.97 -20.40 -10.91
N SER A 36 -4.05 -21.37 -9.98
CA SER A 36 -4.70 -21.20 -8.68
C SER A 36 -3.99 -21.99 -7.58
N LEU A 37 -4.21 -21.59 -6.32
CA LEU A 37 -3.69 -22.30 -5.16
C LEU A 37 -4.13 -23.78 -5.13
N ASP A 38 -5.37 -24.09 -5.52
CA ASP A 38 -5.84 -25.48 -5.56
C ASP A 38 -5.11 -26.31 -6.61
N SER A 39 -4.88 -25.74 -7.80
CA SER A 39 -4.10 -26.41 -8.85
C SER A 39 -2.65 -26.62 -8.42
N TYR A 40 -2.09 -25.65 -7.69
CA TYR A 40 -0.75 -25.72 -7.12
C TYR A 40 -0.64 -26.79 -6.03
N LYS A 41 -1.54 -26.81 -5.05
CA LYS A 41 -1.57 -27.80 -3.97
C LYS A 41 -1.70 -29.22 -4.49
N LYS A 42 -2.59 -29.44 -5.48
CA LYS A 42 -2.71 -30.75 -6.14
C LYS A 42 -1.39 -31.18 -6.74
N LEU A 43 -0.66 -30.28 -7.42
CA LEU A 43 0.65 -30.60 -7.97
C LEU A 43 1.69 -30.85 -6.85
N TYR A 44 1.70 -29.99 -5.82
CA TYR A 44 2.60 -30.04 -4.67
C TYR A 44 2.49 -31.37 -3.90
N GLU A 45 1.26 -31.80 -3.61
CA GLU A 45 0.97 -33.00 -2.82
C GLU A 45 1.12 -34.31 -3.62
N THR A 46 0.87 -34.29 -4.94
CA THR A 46 0.91 -35.51 -5.76
C THR A 46 2.31 -35.94 -6.18
N ASN A 47 3.30 -35.05 -6.09
CA ASN A 47 4.68 -35.37 -6.46
C ASN A 47 5.57 -35.41 -5.22
N THR A 48 6.44 -36.42 -5.14
CA THR A 48 7.53 -36.46 -4.18
C THR A 48 8.66 -35.54 -4.64
N PHE A 49 8.50 -34.24 -4.45
CA PHE A 49 9.54 -33.26 -4.75
C PHE A 49 10.73 -33.45 -3.80
N ASP A 50 11.94 -33.51 -4.35
CA ASP A 50 13.12 -33.22 -3.56
C ASP A 50 13.25 -31.70 -3.45
N HIS A 51 12.73 -31.13 -2.37
CA HIS A 51 12.70 -29.67 -2.16
C HIS A 51 14.10 -29.04 -2.07
N ASN A 52 15.17 -29.84 -1.98
CA ASN A 52 16.55 -29.35 -1.99
C ASN A 52 17.16 -29.27 -3.41
N ASN A 53 16.46 -29.77 -4.43
CA ASN A 53 16.95 -29.84 -5.80
C ASN A 53 15.94 -29.24 -6.79
N SER A 54 16.43 -28.81 -7.96
CA SER A 54 15.53 -28.34 -9.02
C SER A 54 14.67 -29.49 -9.55
N TYR A 55 13.39 -29.23 -9.77
CA TYR A 55 12.41 -30.17 -10.28
C TYR A 55 12.82 -30.81 -11.61
N PHE A 56 13.38 -29.99 -12.52
CA PHE A 56 13.93 -30.51 -13.77
C PHE A 56 15.36 -31.03 -13.55
N LYS A 57 15.59 -32.32 -13.84
CA LYS A 57 16.93 -32.91 -13.89
C LYS A 57 17.57 -32.62 -15.24
N SER A 58 18.50 -31.67 -15.25
CA SER A 58 19.55 -31.38 -16.25
C SER A 58 19.26 -31.36 -17.77
N ASN A 59 18.13 -31.84 -18.29
CA ASN A 59 17.79 -31.86 -19.72
C ASN A 59 16.29 -31.60 -20.05
N ASP A 60 15.39 -31.58 -19.08
CA ASP A 60 13.99 -31.22 -19.32
C ASP A 60 13.81 -29.70 -19.32
N LYS A 61 13.36 -29.15 -20.46
CA LYS A 61 13.05 -27.73 -20.60
C LYS A 61 11.60 -27.47 -20.19
N GLY A 62 11.42 -26.75 -19.09
CA GLY A 62 10.11 -26.27 -18.67
C GLY A 62 9.64 -25.09 -19.53
N GLN A 63 8.32 -24.90 -19.57
CA GLN A 63 7.72 -23.70 -20.15
C GLN A 63 6.66 -23.13 -19.20
N TRP A 64 6.61 -21.81 -19.13
CA TRP A 64 5.51 -21.07 -18.54
C TRP A 64 4.96 -20.09 -19.58
N ASN A 65 3.71 -20.24 -20.01
CA ASN A 65 3.10 -19.42 -21.07
C ASN A 65 3.96 -19.31 -22.36
N ASN A 66 4.52 -20.44 -22.83
CA ASN A 66 5.46 -20.51 -23.95
C ASN A 66 6.80 -19.75 -23.74
N ILE A 67 7.11 -19.36 -22.50
CA ILE A 67 8.38 -18.76 -22.09
C ILE A 67 9.27 -19.86 -21.52
N PRO A 68 10.45 -20.09 -22.11
CA PRO A 68 11.41 -21.06 -21.62
C PRO A 68 11.91 -20.74 -20.20
N ILE A 69 11.84 -21.74 -19.31
CA ILE A 69 12.30 -21.65 -17.91
C ILE A 69 13.24 -22.81 -17.56
N LYS A 70 14.06 -22.61 -16.54
CA LYS A 70 15.01 -23.57 -15.97
C LYS A 70 14.98 -23.49 -14.43
N GLU A 71 15.63 -24.45 -13.77
CA GLU A 71 15.83 -24.44 -12.30
C GLU A 71 14.53 -24.17 -11.51
N VAL A 72 13.49 -24.99 -11.72
CA VAL A 72 12.21 -24.82 -11.03
C VAL A 72 12.26 -25.43 -9.64
N TYR A 73 11.82 -24.70 -8.63
CA TYR A 73 11.70 -25.12 -7.25
C TYR A 73 10.25 -24.96 -6.78
N PHE A 74 9.76 -25.94 -6.03
CA PHE A 74 8.42 -25.96 -5.46
C PHE A 74 8.51 -25.85 -3.93
N TYR A 75 7.85 -24.85 -3.37
CA TYR A 75 7.72 -24.60 -1.93
C TYR A 75 6.26 -24.76 -1.50
N GLU A 76 5.96 -24.67 -0.21
CA GLU A 76 4.60 -24.92 0.29
C GLU A 76 3.54 -23.97 -0.31
N ASP A 77 3.93 -22.71 -0.55
CA ASP A 77 3.05 -21.60 -0.91
C ASP A 77 3.45 -20.86 -2.21
N TYR A 78 4.58 -21.22 -2.82
CA TYR A 78 5.04 -20.62 -4.08
C TYR A 78 5.93 -21.55 -4.91
N LEU A 79 6.04 -21.24 -6.20
CA LEU A 79 7.10 -21.78 -7.06
C LEU A 79 8.08 -20.69 -7.45
N MET A 80 9.33 -21.10 -7.69
CA MET A 80 10.40 -20.23 -8.15
C MET A 80 11.09 -20.88 -9.35
N CYS A 81 11.46 -20.10 -10.35
CA CYS A 81 12.20 -20.59 -11.51
C CYS A 81 13.06 -19.50 -12.11
N SER A 82 14.15 -19.87 -12.80
CA SER A 82 14.94 -18.92 -13.57
C SER A 82 14.62 -19.02 -15.06
N ILE A 83 14.86 -17.95 -15.82
CA ILE A 83 14.60 -17.98 -17.27
C ILE A 83 15.70 -18.76 -18.01
N ASP A 84 15.34 -19.48 -19.08
CA ASP A 84 16.33 -20.16 -19.93
C ASP A 84 17.02 -19.15 -20.86
N THR A 85 18.18 -18.65 -20.42
CA THR A 85 19.01 -17.71 -21.20
C THR A 85 19.71 -18.36 -22.39
N SER A 86 19.64 -19.68 -22.59
CA SER A 86 20.08 -20.29 -23.85
C SER A 86 19.13 -19.98 -25.01
N VAL A 87 17.90 -19.57 -24.70
CA VAL A 87 16.93 -19.09 -25.69
C VAL A 87 16.98 -17.56 -25.70
N LYS A 88 17.35 -17.00 -26.86
CA LYS A 88 17.45 -15.55 -27.06
C LYS A 88 16.13 -14.83 -26.75
N ASN A 89 16.26 -13.64 -26.18
CA ASN A 89 15.13 -12.72 -25.91
C ASN A 89 14.10 -13.24 -24.90
N THR A 90 14.40 -14.29 -24.13
CA THR A 90 13.45 -14.84 -23.14
C THR A 90 13.02 -13.80 -22.10
N ALA A 91 13.97 -13.04 -21.54
CA ALA A 91 13.66 -11.94 -20.59
C ALA A 91 12.74 -10.88 -21.21
N LYS A 92 13.05 -10.45 -22.44
CA LYS A 92 12.28 -9.45 -23.17
C LYS A 92 10.86 -9.95 -23.49
N ARG A 93 10.74 -11.21 -23.93
CA ARG A 93 9.43 -11.87 -24.18
C ARG A 93 8.59 -11.93 -22.91
N LEU A 94 9.20 -12.24 -21.77
CA LEU A 94 8.49 -12.28 -20.49
C LEU A 94 8.02 -10.89 -20.06
N ALA A 95 8.90 -9.90 -20.05
CA ALA A 95 8.53 -8.51 -19.74
C ALA A 95 7.37 -8.02 -20.62
N SER A 96 7.47 -8.18 -21.94
CA SER A 96 6.40 -7.78 -22.88
C SER A 96 5.11 -8.58 -22.69
N TYR A 97 5.19 -9.85 -22.31
CA TYR A 97 4.00 -10.64 -21.98
C TYR A 97 3.26 -10.06 -20.78
N LEU A 98 3.98 -9.69 -19.71
CA LEU A 98 3.39 -9.13 -18.50
C LEU A 98 2.75 -7.76 -18.78
N GLU A 99 3.46 -6.88 -19.50
CA GLU A 99 2.97 -5.56 -19.90
C GLU A 99 1.69 -5.64 -20.73
N LYS A 100 1.61 -6.63 -21.63
CA LYS A 100 0.45 -6.86 -22.48
C LYS A 100 -0.72 -7.52 -21.75
N THR A 101 -0.44 -8.51 -20.91
CA THR A 101 -1.46 -9.40 -20.33
C THR A 101 -2.05 -8.82 -19.05
N TYR A 102 -1.24 -8.11 -18.25
CA TYR A 102 -1.65 -7.58 -16.96
C TYR A 102 -1.46 -6.06 -16.88
N PRO A 103 -1.93 -5.27 -17.86
CA PRO A 103 -1.68 -3.84 -17.88
C PRO A 103 -2.16 -3.20 -16.57
N ASP A 104 -3.35 -3.51 -16.07
CA ASP A 104 -3.91 -2.82 -14.90
C ASP A 104 -3.40 -3.35 -13.54
N ASN A 105 -2.67 -4.47 -13.54
CA ASN A 105 -2.13 -5.11 -12.34
C ASN A 105 -0.60 -5.15 -12.30
N LEU A 106 0.07 -4.67 -13.36
CA LEU A 106 1.52 -4.64 -13.46
C LEU A 106 2.08 -3.34 -12.86
N MET A 107 3.08 -3.52 -12.01
CA MET A 107 4.01 -2.49 -11.57
C MET A 107 5.42 -2.83 -12.06
N VAL A 108 6.18 -1.80 -12.42
CA VAL A 108 7.57 -1.92 -12.84
C VAL A 108 8.42 -1.02 -11.98
N GLU A 109 9.37 -1.61 -11.25
CA GLU A 109 10.35 -0.90 -10.45
C GLU A 109 11.73 -1.00 -11.12
N GLU A 110 12.47 0.11 -11.12
CA GLU A 110 13.88 0.11 -11.52
C GLU A 110 14.73 0.31 -10.27
N ASP A 111 15.69 -0.60 -10.09
CA ASP A 111 16.74 -0.53 -9.08
C ASP A 111 18.11 -0.46 -9.79
N TYR A 112 19.16 -0.15 -9.05
CA TYR A 112 20.51 0.09 -9.57
C TYR A 112 21.01 -1.00 -10.52
N SER A 113 20.68 -2.27 -10.24
CA SER A 113 21.09 -3.44 -11.03
C SER A 113 19.96 -4.33 -11.52
N GLU A 114 18.70 -3.95 -11.25
CA GLU A 114 17.55 -4.81 -11.50
C GLU A 114 16.36 -4.02 -12.04
N ARG A 115 15.55 -4.66 -12.87
CA ARG A 115 14.19 -4.21 -13.18
C ARG A 115 13.21 -5.28 -12.73
N ILE A 116 12.29 -4.91 -11.86
CA ILE A 116 11.35 -5.82 -11.21
C ILE A 116 9.95 -5.58 -11.76
N TYR A 117 9.37 -6.61 -12.36
CA TYR A 117 8.01 -6.65 -12.85
C TYR A 117 7.15 -7.40 -11.83
N LYS A 118 6.27 -6.67 -11.13
CA LYS A 118 5.35 -7.25 -10.13
C LYS A 118 3.92 -7.20 -10.67
N VAL A 119 3.29 -8.36 -10.79
CA VAL A 119 1.86 -8.48 -11.09
C VAL A 119 1.17 -9.01 -9.84
N ALA A 120 0.19 -8.25 -9.34
CA ALA A 120 -0.65 -8.66 -8.21
C ALA A 120 -2.08 -8.93 -8.71
N THR A 121 -2.50 -10.18 -8.60
CA THR A 121 -3.88 -10.61 -8.90
C THR A 121 -4.50 -11.29 -7.69
N ARG A 122 -5.81 -11.50 -7.74
CA ARG A 122 -6.55 -12.25 -6.73
C ARG A 122 -6.05 -13.68 -6.55
N ASP A 123 -5.67 -14.36 -7.62
CA ASP A 123 -5.26 -15.77 -7.59
C ASP A 123 -3.77 -15.97 -7.31
N PHE A 124 -2.94 -14.99 -7.70
CA PHE A 124 -1.49 -15.09 -7.56
C PHE A 124 -0.78 -13.74 -7.61
N THR A 125 0.40 -13.71 -7.00
CA THR A 125 1.41 -12.68 -7.20
C THR A 125 2.55 -13.25 -8.04
N PHE A 126 2.92 -12.52 -9.08
CA PHE A 126 3.98 -12.89 -10.01
C PHE A 126 5.07 -11.82 -9.96
N VAL A 127 6.30 -12.23 -9.65
CA VAL A 127 7.46 -11.33 -9.58
C VAL A 127 8.53 -11.82 -10.54
N PHE A 128 8.82 -11.02 -11.57
CA PHE A 128 9.94 -11.25 -12.47
C PHE A 128 11.03 -10.19 -12.27
N THR A 129 12.22 -10.64 -11.88
CA THR A 129 13.39 -9.80 -11.66
C THR A 129 14.38 -9.99 -12.81
N ALA A 130 14.53 -8.97 -13.65
CA ALA A 130 15.53 -8.93 -14.71
C ALA A 130 16.81 -8.25 -14.22
N LYS A 131 17.98 -8.87 -14.44
CA LYS A 131 19.28 -8.28 -14.08
C LYS A 131 19.71 -7.26 -15.14
N VAL A 132 19.21 -6.03 -15.03
CA VAL A 132 19.47 -4.91 -15.94
C VAL A 132 19.74 -3.65 -15.13
N LYS A 133 20.77 -2.87 -15.49
CA LYS A 133 21.08 -1.62 -14.81
C LYS A 133 20.00 -0.57 -15.04
N GLU A 134 19.81 0.31 -14.06
CA GLU A 134 18.93 1.46 -14.15
C GLU A 134 19.12 2.25 -15.47
N GLY A 135 18.02 2.65 -16.10
CA GLY A 135 18.03 3.40 -17.37
C GLY A 135 18.54 2.62 -18.59
N LYS A 136 18.78 1.31 -18.48
CA LYS A 136 19.14 0.44 -19.62
C LYS A 136 17.96 -0.43 -20.07
N GLU A 137 17.97 -0.81 -21.33
CA GLU A 137 16.98 -1.75 -21.88
C GLU A 137 17.33 -3.21 -21.56
N ILE A 138 16.32 -4.06 -21.50
CA ILE A 138 16.49 -5.51 -21.44
C ILE A 138 17.01 -5.98 -22.80
N VAL A 139 18.16 -6.67 -22.80
CA VAL A 139 18.84 -7.18 -24.00
C VAL A 139 18.67 -8.70 -24.14
N GLU A 140 19.11 -9.26 -25.27
CA GLU A 140 18.81 -10.65 -25.63
C GLU A 140 19.22 -11.68 -24.57
N ASP A 141 20.34 -11.43 -23.88
CA ASP A 141 20.99 -12.35 -22.93
C ASP A 141 20.76 -11.96 -21.46
N THR A 142 19.84 -11.03 -21.18
CA THR A 142 19.51 -10.62 -19.81
C THR A 142 19.05 -11.83 -19.00
N ARG A 143 19.70 -12.07 -17.86
CA ARG A 143 19.30 -13.09 -16.87
C ARG A 143 18.12 -12.59 -16.06
N GLY A 144 17.33 -13.51 -15.53
CA GLY A 144 16.27 -13.16 -14.60
C GLY A 144 15.71 -14.35 -13.85
N GLU A 145 14.94 -14.02 -12.83
CA GLU A 145 14.29 -14.95 -11.93
C GLU A 145 12.79 -14.63 -11.87
N LEU A 146 12.00 -15.67 -11.77
CA LEU A 146 10.55 -15.62 -11.66
C LEU A 146 10.12 -16.34 -10.38
N LYS A 147 9.35 -15.63 -9.54
CA LYS A 147 8.59 -16.20 -8.41
C LYS A 147 7.09 -16.05 -8.66
N ILE A 148 6.33 -17.13 -8.47
CA ILE A 148 4.86 -17.12 -8.49
C ILE A 148 4.36 -17.64 -7.14
N SER A 149 3.71 -16.75 -6.38
CA SER A 149 3.03 -17.06 -5.12
C SER A 149 1.54 -17.17 -5.38
N PHE A 150 0.90 -18.23 -4.89
CA PHE A 150 -0.54 -18.45 -5.11
C PHE A 150 -1.33 -18.04 -3.88
N ASN A 151 -2.38 -17.25 -4.09
CA ASN A 151 -3.15 -16.62 -3.03
C ASN A 151 -4.43 -17.42 -2.75
N LYS A 152 -4.92 -17.35 -1.52
CA LYS A 152 -6.24 -17.88 -1.16
C LYS A 152 -7.30 -16.93 -1.72
N VAL A 153 -8.28 -17.50 -2.44
CA VAL A 153 -9.35 -16.73 -3.06
C VAL A 153 -10.56 -16.73 -2.14
N PHE A 154 -10.93 -15.56 -1.62
CA PHE A 154 -12.04 -15.40 -0.69
C PHE A 154 -13.35 -15.08 -1.43
N ASP A 155 -14.41 -15.83 -1.15
CA ASP A 155 -15.75 -15.48 -1.62
C ASP A 155 -16.41 -14.46 -0.67
N ASN A 156 -15.90 -13.22 -0.67
CA ASN A 156 -16.43 -12.12 0.14
C ASN A 156 -16.50 -10.82 -0.67
N PRO A 157 -17.60 -10.04 -0.60
CA PRO A 157 -17.73 -8.79 -1.34
C PRO A 157 -16.60 -7.79 -1.09
N LEU A 158 -16.11 -7.68 0.15
CA LEU A 158 -15.02 -6.77 0.50
C LEU A 158 -13.72 -7.18 -0.18
N ALA A 159 -13.38 -8.48 -0.19
CA ALA A 159 -12.18 -8.99 -0.84
C ALA A 159 -12.15 -8.70 -2.35
N ASN A 160 -13.33 -8.49 -2.96
CA ASN A 160 -13.50 -8.31 -4.41
C ASN A 160 -13.57 -6.84 -4.85
N ILE A 161 -13.49 -5.86 -3.94
CA ILE A 161 -13.64 -4.43 -4.27
C ILE A 161 -12.60 -3.99 -5.31
N SER A 162 -11.33 -4.35 -5.15
CA SER A 162 -10.25 -3.92 -6.05
C SER A 162 -10.38 -4.47 -7.47
N ASP A 163 -11.04 -5.61 -7.67
CA ASP A 163 -11.31 -6.17 -9.00
C ASP A 163 -12.44 -5.41 -9.73
N GLN A 164 -13.34 -4.77 -8.97
CA GLN A 164 -14.48 -4.02 -9.50
C GLN A 164 -14.12 -2.57 -9.85
N LEU A 165 -13.05 -2.04 -9.26
CA LEU A 165 -12.64 -0.66 -9.42
C LEU A 165 -11.60 -0.51 -10.53
N LYS A 166 -11.81 0.49 -11.38
CA LYS A 166 -10.88 0.79 -12.47
C LYS A 166 -9.65 1.50 -11.92
N VAL A 167 -8.47 0.94 -12.19
CA VAL A 167 -7.20 1.62 -11.92
C VAL A 167 -6.99 2.75 -12.92
N ASN A 168 -6.49 3.90 -12.46
CA ASN A 168 -5.97 4.97 -13.31
C ASN A 168 -4.49 5.21 -13.02
N LYS A 169 -3.62 4.71 -13.90
CA LYS A 169 -2.16 4.90 -13.81
C LYS A 169 -1.70 6.35 -13.94
N ASN A 170 -2.54 7.23 -14.46
CA ASN A 170 -2.26 8.65 -14.55
C ASN A 170 -2.96 9.44 -13.44
N GLY A 171 -3.63 8.75 -12.51
CA GLY A 171 -4.28 9.37 -11.37
C GLY A 171 -3.29 10.06 -10.44
N LEU A 172 -3.75 11.12 -9.79
CA LEU A 172 -2.93 11.98 -8.96
C LEU A 172 -3.10 11.65 -7.47
N ILE A 173 -1.98 11.50 -6.77
CA ILE A 173 -1.89 11.57 -5.32
C ILE A 173 -1.55 13.01 -4.95
N CYS A 174 -2.39 13.62 -4.14
CA CYS A 174 -2.11 14.91 -3.53
C CYS A 174 -1.40 14.67 -2.19
N GLN A 175 -0.17 15.17 -2.10
CA GLN A 175 0.69 15.03 -0.93
C GLN A 175 0.99 16.39 -0.34
N LEU A 176 1.04 16.46 0.99
CA LEU A 176 1.51 17.63 1.72
C LEU A 176 2.85 17.28 2.37
N GLN A 177 3.91 17.93 1.87
CA GLN A 177 5.25 17.89 2.44
C GLN A 177 5.35 18.92 3.57
N VAL A 178 5.89 18.51 4.72
CA VAL A 178 6.00 19.36 5.90
C VAL A 178 7.42 19.29 6.46
N GLU A 179 8.16 20.39 6.30
CA GLU A 179 9.51 20.54 6.84
C GLU A 179 9.50 21.61 7.92
N CYS A 180 10.05 21.30 9.10
CA CYS A 180 10.04 22.21 10.23
C CYS A 180 11.33 22.08 11.05
N TYR A 181 11.80 23.21 11.55
CA TYR A 181 12.95 23.28 12.44
C TYR A 181 12.63 24.12 13.68
N ASN A 182 12.84 23.57 14.89
CA ASN A 182 12.54 24.20 16.18
C ASN A 182 11.10 24.74 16.34
N VAL A 183 10.16 24.21 15.57
CA VAL A 183 8.73 24.48 15.66
C VAL A 183 7.95 23.17 15.50
N VAL A 184 6.72 23.15 16.02
CA VAL A 184 5.82 22.01 15.96
C VAL A 184 4.56 22.42 15.19
N PRO A 185 4.30 21.82 14.01
CA PRO A 185 3.09 22.01 13.25
C PRO A 185 1.94 21.18 13.81
N ALA A 186 0.72 21.69 13.64
CA ALA A 186 -0.52 20.94 13.68
C ALA A 186 -1.32 21.33 12.44
N ILE A 187 -1.85 20.33 11.74
CA ILE A 187 -2.50 20.52 10.44
C ILE A 187 -3.85 19.82 10.49
N PHE A 188 -4.87 20.49 9.96
CA PHE A 188 -6.24 20.02 9.96
C PHE A 188 -6.82 20.11 8.54
N ALA A 189 -7.55 19.09 8.11
CA ALA A 189 -8.37 19.11 6.90
C ALA A 189 -9.84 19.19 7.33
N ASP A 190 -10.51 20.29 6.98
CA ASP A 190 -11.87 20.60 7.42
C ASP A 190 -12.03 20.47 8.95
N GLY A 191 -11.01 20.88 9.71
CA GLY A 191 -10.99 20.78 11.18
C GLY A 191 -10.67 19.39 11.74
N ILE A 192 -10.52 18.36 10.92
CA ILE A 192 -10.04 17.03 11.33
C ILE A 192 -8.51 17.04 11.36
N PRO A 193 -7.85 16.68 12.48
CA PRO A 193 -6.39 16.67 12.54
C PRO A 193 -5.83 15.60 11.60
N ILE A 194 -4.95 16.02 10.70
CA ILE A 194 -4.22 15.14 9.77
C ILE A 194 -2.75 15.02 10.15
N LEU A 195 -2.23 16.01 10.88
CA LEU A 195 -0.94 15.98 11.55
C LEU A 195 -1.11 16.58 12.93
N SER A 196 -0.95 15.76 13.97
CA SER A 196 -1.09 16.18 15.36
C SER A 196 0.22 16.76 15.91
N LYS A 197 0.10 17.72 16.82
CA LYS A 197 1.24 18.39 17.48
C LYS A 197 2.14 17.38 18.22
N ASN A 198 3.33 17.09 17.71
CA ASN A 198 4.35 16.34 18.44
C ASN A 198 5.19 17.27 19.34
N LYS A 199 4.92 17.25 20.64
CA LYS A 199 5.47 18.24 21.59
C LYS A 199 6.99 18.13 21.86
N LYS A 200 7.73 17.21 21.23
CA LYS A 200 9.12 16.86 21.62
C LYS A 200 10.20 17.19 20.59
N ASP A 201 9.93 18.01 19.59
CA ASP A 201 10.82 18.08 18.42
C ASP A 201 11.69 19.35 18.36
N ARG A 202 13.01 19.15 18.19
CA ARG A 202 13.98 20.19 17.80
C ARG A 202 14.25 20.20 16.29
N TYR A 203 14.30 19.04 15.66
CA TYR A 203 14.45 18.86 14.22
C TYR A 203 13.48 17.77 13.78
N SER A 204 12.53 18.13 12.91
CA SER A 204 11.61 17.15 12.33
C SER A 204 11.35 17.50 10.88
N HIS A 205 11.86 16.66 9.97
CA HIS A 205 11.14 16.43 8.73
C HIS A 205 9.91 15.60 9.10
N TYR A 206 8.72 16.20 8.97
CA TYR A 206 7.48 15.49 9.25
C TYR A 206 7.13 14.61 8.03
N GLU A 207 6.48 13.48 8.28
CA GLU A 207 6.06 12.56 7.22
C GLU A 207 5.19 13.26 6.17
N THR A 208 5.35 12.85 4.90
CA THR A 208 4.45 13.19 3.81
C THR A 208 3.00 12.80 4.15
N VAL A 209 2.08 13.77 4.13
CA VAL A 209 0.67 13.49 4.39
C VAL A 209 -0.09 13.34 3.07
N THR A 210 -0.61 12.15 2.78
CA THR A 210 -1.51 11.90 1.65
C THR A 210 -2.90 12.47 1.92
N LEU A 211 -3.37 13.38 1.07
CA LEU A 211 -4.61 14.13 1.24
C LEU A 211 -5.83 13.53 0.53
N ASN A 212 -5.65 12.55 -0.37
CA ASN A 212 -6.74 11.96 -1.18
C ASN A 212 -7.93 11.48 -0.32
N LYS A 213 -7.66 10.90 0.86
CA LYS A 213 -8.71 10.48 1.81
C LYS A 213 -9.57 11.63 2.35
N TYR A 214 -9.20 12.90 2.17
CA TYR A 214 -10.01 14.04 2.57
C TYR A 214 -10.72 14.71 1.38
N ILE A 215 -10.31 14.41 0.15
CA ILE A 215 -10.90 14.97 -1.07
C ILE A 215 -12.10 14.11 -1.47
N LEU A 216 -13.27 14.71 -1.67
CA LEU A 216 -14.47 13.99 -2.14
C LEU A 216 -14.48 13.85 -3.66
N ASN A 217 -14.18 14.94 -4.37
CA ASN A 217 -14.29 15.05 -5.81
C ASN A 217 -13.50 16.29 -6.29
N PRO A 218 -13.23 16.45 -7.59
CA PRO A 218 -12.45 17.57 -8.10
C PRO A 218 -13.13 18.94 -7.98
N GLU A 219 -14.43 18.99 -7.69
CA GLU A 219 -15.19 20.24 -7.58
C GLU A 219 -15.26 20.76 -6.14
N ALA A 220 -15.04 19.89 -5.15
CA ALA A 220 -15.10 20.20 -3.73
C ALA A 220 -13.75 20.71 -3.25
N SER A 221 -13.76 21.87 -2.58
CA SER A 221 -12.58 22.39 -1.90
C SER A 221 -12.55 21.88 -0.46
N ILE A 222 -11.36 21.60 0.05
CA ILE A 222 -11.13 21.30 1.46
C ILE A 222 -10.36 22.46 2.12
N ASP A 223 -10.73 22.79 3.35
CA ASP A 223 -10.03 23.80 4.14
C ASP A 223 -8.86 23.16 4.90
N LEU A 224 -7.64 23.51 4.51
CA LEU A 224 -6.44 23.15 5.26
C LEU A 224 -6.13 24.28 6.25
N SER A 225 -6.20 23.97 7.54
CA SER A 225 -5.83 24.90 8.62
C SER A 225 -4.50 24.50 9.24
N PHE A 226 -3.61 25.47 9.45
CA PHE A 226 -2.26 25.25 9.94
C PHE A 226 -2.00 26.04 11.22
N ILE A 227 -1.38 25.39 12.20
CA ILE A 227 -0.95 26.01 13.45
C ILE A 227 0.49 25.61 13.72
N ILE A 228 1.41 26.56 13.63
CA ILE A 228 2.84 26.36 13.90
C ILE A 228 3.14 26.96 15.27
N THR A 229 3.58 26.12 16.19
CA THR A 229 3.90 26.52 17.57
C THR A 229 5.39 26.36 17.86
N PRO A 230 5.95 27.07 18.86
CA PRO A 230 7.35 26.92 19.22
C PRO A 230 7.68 25.48 19.66
N GLY A 231 8.91 25.04 19.36
CA GLY A 231 9.46 23.77 19.79
C GLY A 231 9.85 23.73 21.27
N ILE A 232 10.76 22.83 21.62
CA ILE A 232 11.30 22.68 22.98
C ILE A 232 12.71 23.29 23.10
N ASP A 233 13.00 23.87 24.26
CA ASP A 233 14.31 24.43 24.59
C ASP A 233 15.35 23.35 24.96
N ASP A 234 16.54 23.81 25.34
CA ASP A 234 17.63 22.91 25.72
C ASP A 234 17.32 22.00 26.92
N LYS A 235 16.37 22.42 27.75
CA LYS A 235 15.94 21.77 28.99
C LYS A 235 14.66 20.95 28.79
N GLY A 236 14.13 20.86 27.57
CA GLY A 236 12.90 20.15 27.23
C GLY A 236 11.61 20.90 27.54
N ASN A 237 11.67 22.20 27.88
CA ASN A 237 10.48 23.02 28.09
C ASN A 237 9.97 23.58 26.76
N ILE A 238 8.65 23.67 26.59
CA ILE A 238 8.06 24.34 25.42
C ILE A 238 8.47 25.81 25.43
N MET A 239 9.08 26.26 24.32
CA MET A 239 9.48 27.65 24.15
C MET A 239 8.24 28.56 24.14
N THR A 240 8.35 29.75 24.73
CA THR A 240 7.21 30.68 24.82
C THR A 240 6.91 31.39 23.51
N LYS A 241 7.89 31.44 22.60
CA LYS A 241 7.86 32.16 21.33
C LYS A 241 8.72 31.44 20.29
N ILE A 242 8.41 31.67 19.01
CA ILE A 242 9.15 31.12 17.88
C ILE A 242 10.60 31.65 17.92
N PRO A 243 11.62 30.78 17.93
CA PRO A 243 13.00 31.20 17.99
C PRO A 243 13.49 31.74 16.65
N LYS A 244 14.52 32.60 16.68
CA LYS A 244 15.10 33.18 15.46
C LYS A 244 15.71 32.12 14.54
N LYS A 245 16.26 31.05 15.13
CA LYS A 245 16.80 29.84 14.48
C LYS A 245 15.71 28.77 14.27
N SER A 246 14.54 29.14 13.75
CA SER A 246 13.51 28.17 13.34
C SER A 246 12.99 28.53 11.97
N TYR A 247 12.36 27.56 11.32
CA TYR A 247 11.62 27.78 10.09
C TYR A 247 10.58 26.67 9.90
N ALA A 248 9.64 26.92 9.01
CA ALA A 248 8.71 25.92 8.49
C ALA A 248 8.48 26.16 7.00
N LYS A 249 8.43 25.05 6.27
CA LYS A 249 8.13 24.98 4.85
C LYS A 249 7.07 23.91 4.62
N MET A 250 6.03 24.26 3.87
CA MET A 250 4.92 23.38 3.56
C MET A 250 4.61 23.49 2.08
N VAL A 251 4.55 22.34 1.42
CA VAL A 251 4.44 22.26 -0.04
C VAL A 251 3.40 21.20 -0.38
N LEU A 252 2.49 21.54 -1.29
CA LEU A 252 1.60 20.57 -1.91
C LEU A 252 2.24 20.03 -3.19
N GLU A 253 2.32 18.72 -3.28
CA GLU A 253 2.81 17.99 -4.44
C GLU A 253 1.69 17.16 -5.05
N TYR A 254 1.60 17.20 -6.38
CA TYR A 254 0.71 16.35 -7.15
C TYR A 254 1.56 15.30 -7.85
N VAL A 255 1.46 14.06 -7.38
CA VAL A 255 2.33 12.96 -7.80
C VAL A 255 1.50 11.97 -8.62
N ASN A 256 2.02 11.53 -9.77
CA ASN A 256 1.35 10.48 -10.56
C ASN A 256 1.65 9.07 -9.99
N ALA A 257 1.07 8.02 -10.57
CA ALA A 257 1.31 6.64 -10.08
C ALA A 257 2.77 6.16 -10.26
N LYS A 258 3.59 6.85 -11.05
CA LYS A 258 5.01 6.52 -11.25
C LYS A 258 5.93 7.20 -10.23
N GLY A 259 5.38 8.07 -9.38
CA GLY A 259 6.17 8.88 -8.46
C GLY A 259 6.66 10.20 -9.06
N ASP A 260 6.28 10.54 -10.30
CA ASP A 260 6.67 11.83 -10.89
C ASP A 260 5.87 12.98 -10.26
N ILE A 261 6.57 14.03 -9.83
CA ILE A 261 5.94 15.27 -9.37
C ILE A 261 5.48 16.06 -10.59
N ILE A 262 4.16 16.14 -10.78
CA ILE A 262 3.51 16.85 -11.88
C ILE A 262 3.41 18.35 -11.60
N LYS A 263 3.17 18.70 -10.34
CA LYS A 263 3.00 20.09 -9.91
C LYS A 263 3.37 20.23 -8.44
N THR A 264 3.98 21.36 -8.13
CA THR A 264 4.34 21.79 -6.78
C THR A 264 3.68 23.14 -6.49
N VAL A 265 3.11 23.30 -5.30
CA VAL A 265 2.51 24.55 -4.83
C VAL A 265 3.07 24.86 -3.45
N ASP A 266 3.82 25.96 -3.34
CA ASP A 266 4.27 26.47 -2.04
C ASP A 266 3.07 26.98 -1.25
N VAL A 267 2.75 26.30 -0.16
CA VAL A 267 1.65 26.71 0.74
C VAL A 267 2.15 27.71 1.76
N PHE A 268 3.34 27.45 2.29
CA PHE A 268 3.97 28.30 3.29
C PHE A 268 5.48 28.10 3.26
N ASN A 269 6.23 29.20 3.34
CA ASN A 269 7.66 29.17 3.55
C ASN A 269 8.06 30.43 4.30
N ASN A 270 8.57 30.28 5.51
CA ASN A 270 9.13 31.39 6.28
C ASN A 270 10.62 31.21 6.61
N GLU A 271 11.29 30.31 5.89
CA GLU A 271 12.74 30.20 5.93
C GLU A 271 13.35 31.50 5.41
N ALA A 272 14.24 32.08 6.21
CA ALA A 272 14.95 33.31 5.90
C ALA A 272 16.41 33.17 6.30
N TYR A 273 17.29 33.87 5.57
CA TYR A 273 18.69 33.99 5.95
C TYR A 273 18.83 35.10 6.99
N VAL A 274 19.14 34.71 8.23
CA VAL A 274 19.17 35.61 9.38
C VAL A 274 20.60 35.95 9.75
N THR A 275 20.83 37.22 10.09
CA THR A 275 22.08 37.71 10.66
C THR A 275 21.90 38.14 12.12
N ASP A 276 22.79 37.70 13.00
CA ASP A 276 22.94 38.20 14.37
C ASP A 276 24.24 39.01 14.49
N THR A 277 24.14 40.18 15.13
CA THR A 277 25.29 41.00 15.50
C THR A 277 25.63 40.73 16.96
N ILE A 278 26.84 40.25 17.21
CA ILE A 278 27.37 39.99 18.54
C ILE A 278 28.38 41.09 18.84
N VAL A 279 28.07 41.93 19.83
CA VAL A 279 28.96 43.01 20.28
C VAL A 279 29.61 42.56 21.58
N SER A 280 30.93 42.51 21.61
CA SER A 280 31.74 42.17 22.77
C SER A 280 32.95 43.10 22.89
N ASP A 281 33.65 43.05 24.02
CA ASP A 281 34.79 43.94 24.31
C ASP A 281 35.96 43.78 23.31
N ASP A 282 36.03 42.64 22.61
CA ASP A 282 37.01 42.31 21.56
C ASP A 282 36.54 42.69 20.13
N GLY A 283 35.35 43.30 19.99
CA GLY A 283 34.83 43.83 18.72
C GLY A 283 33.43 43.37 18.37
N THR A 284 33.01 43.68 17.13
CA THR A 284 31.71 43.25 16.59
C THR A 284 31.90 42.03 15.68
N ARG A 285 31.12 40.97 15.91
CA ARG A 285 31.07 39.77 15.07
C ARG A 285 29.68 39.57 14.49
N TYR A 286 29.61 39.05 13.27
CA TYR A 286 28.36 38.70 12.60
C TYR A 286 28.24 37.18 12.49
N SER A 287 27.09 36.64 12.90
CA SER A 287 26.74 35.23 12.72
C SER A 287 25.57 35.11 11.75
N HIS A 288 25.70 34.23 10.77
CA HIS A 288 24.70 34.03 9.73
C HIS A 288 24.18 32.60 9.76
N TYR A 289 22.86 32.43 9.68
CA TYR A 289 22.22 31.11 9.74
C TYR A 289 20.81 31.13 9.14
N LEU A 290 20.27 29.93 8.85
CA LEU A 290 18.87 29.76 8.45
C LEU A 290 17.94 29.93 9.66
N GLY A 291 16.91 30.74 9.49
CA GLY A 291 15.98 31.12 10.54
C GLY A 291 14.66 31.61 9.97
N THR A 292 14.01 32.51 10.68
CA THR A 292 12.74 33.10 10.26
C THR A 292 12.61 34.55 10.69
N GLU A 293 11.90 35.36 9.91
CA GLU A 293 11.49 36.72 10.27
C GLU A 293 10.28 36.73 11.22
N ASP A 294 9.57 35.61 11.35
CA ASP A 294 8.41 35.45 12.24
C ASP A 294 8.79 35.18 13.71
N TYR A 295 10.06 35.34 14.05
CA TYR A 295 10.56 35.10 15.40
C TYR A 295 9.86 36.00 16.41
N THR A 296 9.79 35.56 17.66
CA THR A 296 9.03 36.16 18.77
C THR A 296 7.49 36.01 18.73
N LYS A 297 6.90 35.56 17.61
CA LYS A 297 5.46 35.23 17.58
C LYS A 297 5.17 34.07 18.55
N LYS A 298 3.99 34.08 19.16
CA LYS A 298 3.52 32.98 20.03
C LYS A 298 3.20 31.73 19.22
N ASP A 299 2.54 31.90 18.08
CA ASP A 299 2.28 30.89 17.06
C ASP A 299 2.10 31.58 15.70
N ILE A 300 2.15 30.81 14.63
CA ILE A 300 1.77 31.23 13.27
C ILE A 300 0.54 30.40 12.88
N ARG A 301 -0.48 31.07 12.34
CA ARG A 301 -1.73 30.44 11.91
C ARG A 301 -2.12 30.96 10.55
N PHE A 302 -2.52 30.06 9.66
CA PHE A 302 -3.01 30.39 8.34
C PHE A 302 -3.85 29.23 7.78
N ASN A 303 -4.63 29.52 6.75
CA ASN A 303 -5.45 28.55 6.05
C ASN A 303 -5.10 28.51 4.56
N HIS A 304 -5.35 27.38 3.91
CA HIS A 304 -5.23 27.19 2.48
C HIS A 304 -6.44 26.39 1.97
N GLN A 305 -7.07 26.90 0.92
CA GLN A 305 -8.16 26.19 0.25
C GLN A 305 -7.59 25.32 -0.86
N LEU A 306 -7.77 24.00 -0.74
CA LEU A 306 -7.28 23.04 -1.72
C LEU A 306 -8.44 22.53 -2.58
N THR A 307 -8.34 22.76 -3.89
CA THR A 307 -9.12 22.05 -4.92
C THR A 307 -8.16 21.17 -5.71
N ALA A 308 -8.32 19.86 -5.60
CA ALA A 308 -7.39 18.89 -6.21
C ALA A 308 -8.01 18.29 -7.49
N PRO A 309 -7.28 18.24 -8.62
CA PRO A 309 -7.78 17.70 -9.88
C PRO A 309 -7.71 16.16 -9.88
N VAL A 310 -8.47 15.52 -8.98
CA VAL A 310 -8.58 14.06 -8.90
C VAL A 310 -9.63 13.53 -9.87
N ASP A 311 -9.47 12.29 -10.34
CA ASP A 311 -10.35 11.71 -11.36
C ASP A 311 -11.51 10.87 -10.78
N TYR A 312 -11.67 10.88 -9.47
CA TYR A 312 -12.77 10.17 -8.79
C TYR A 312 -13.82 11.14 -8.25
N LYS A 313 -15.03 10.61 -8.08
CA LYS A 313 -16.15 11.32 -7.47
C LYS A 313 -16.80 10.46 -6.41
N LEU A 314 -16.51 10.78 -5.16
CA LEU A 314 -17.09 10.14 -3.98
C LEU A 314 -18.23 11.00 -3.43
N THR A 315 -19.29 10.33 -2.97
CA THR A 315 -20.35 11.02 -2.23
C THR A 315 -19.91 11.27 -0.80
N GLY A 316 -19.32 10.28 -0.11
CA GLY A 316 -18.87 10.40 1.28
C GLY A 316 -19.88 11.09 2.19
N TRP A 317 -19.35 11.94 3.06
CA TRP A 317 -20.14 12.73 4.00
C TRP A 317 -20.80 13.97 3.38
N SER A 318 -20.76 14.17 2.05
CA SER A 318 -21.38 15.36 1.43
C SER A 318 -22.88 15.48 1.73
N LYS A 319 -23.55 14.34 1.87
CA LYS A 319 -24.98 14.21 2.26
C LYS A 319 -25.19 14.05 3.77
N GLY A 320 -24.13 14.23 4.57
CA GLY A 320 -24.22 14.19 6.03
C GLY A 320 -24.98 15.38 6.61
N LYS A 321 -25.72 15.13 7.68
CA LYS A 321 -26.36 16.20 8.47
C LYS A 321 -25.36 16.92 9.37
N ASP A 322 -25.76 18.08 9.89
CA ASP A 322 -24.95 18.87 10.83
C ASP A 322 -24.92 18.21 12.22
N LEU A 323 -23.83 17.50 12.50
CA LEU A 323 -23.55 16.73 13.71
C LEU A 323 -23.47 17.60 14.97
N ARG A 324 -23.24 18.92 14.85
CA ARG A 324 -23.21 19.83 16.01
C ARG A 324 -24.57 19.95 16.69
N LYS A 325 -25.64 19.53 16.00
CA LYS A 325 -27.02 19.53 16.51
C LYS A 325 -27.43 18.18 17.10
N GLU A 326 -26.56 17.18 17.05
CA GLU A 326 -26.84 15.81 17.46
C GLU A 326 -26.51 15.56 18.92
N LYS A 327 -27.55 15.61 19.76
CA LYS A 327 -27.41 15.55 21.23
C LYS A 327 -26.76 14.26 21.76
N ASN A 328 -26.95 13.13 21.06
CA ASN A 328 -26.51 11.81 21.51
C ASN A 328 -25.39 11.22 20.65
N LEU A 329 -24.69 12.04 19.85
CA LEU A 329 -23.70 11.57 18.88
C LEU A 329 -22.57 10.76 19.53
N GLU A 330 -22.00 11.25 20.63
CA GLU A 330 -20.94 10.54 21.33
C GLU A 330 -21.41 9.16 21.84
N GLN A 331 -22.64 9.06 22.34
CA GLN A 331 -23.21 7.80 22.80
C GLN A 331 -23.43 6.83 21.62
N GLN A 332 -23.91 7.31 20.48
CA GLN A 332 -24.08 6.49 19.28
C GLN A 332 -22.74 5.95 18.77
N ILE A 333 -21.69 6.79 18.73
CA ILE A 333 -20.35 6.35 18.31
C ILE A 333 -19.77 5.34 19.32
N LYS A 334 -19.95 5.56 20.62
CA LYS A 334 -19.52 4.59 21.65
C LYS A 334 -20.24 3.25 21.51
N GLN A 335 -21.55 3.28 21.23
CA GLN A 335 -22.32 2.07 20.98
C GLN A 335 -21.83 1.33 19.73
N PHE A 336 -21.56 2.05 18.63
CA PHE A 336 -20.97 1.46 17.43
C PHE A 336 -19.67 0.71 17.76
N TYR A 337 -18.75 1.33 18.51
CA TYR A 337 -17.50 0.66 18.87
C TYR A 337 -17.72 -0.53 19.82
N ALA A 338 -18.71 -0.50 20.70
CA ALA A 338 -19.06 -1.64 21.55
C ALA A 338 -19.59 -2.81 20.71
N ASP A 339 -20.46 -2.53 19.74
CA ASP A 339 -20.99 -3.54 18.81
C ASP A 339 -19.86 -4.12 17.96
N TYR A 340 -18.97 -3.26 17.44
CA TYR A 340 -17.80 -3.68 16.67
C TYR A 340 -16.82 -4.52 17.51
N ALA A 341 -16.60 -4.15 18.79
CA ALA A 341 -15.80 -4.93 19.72
C ALA A 341 -16.36 -6.35 19.93
N ALA A 342 -17.69 -6.46 20.05
CA ALA A 342 -18.35 -7.75 20.18
C ALA A 342 -18.14 -8.63 18.93
N LEU A 343 -18.20 -8.04 17.73
CA LEU A 343 -17.92 -8.75 16.48
C LEU A 343 -16.48 -9.26 16.41
N ILE A 344 -15.51 -8.46 16.89
CA ILE A 344 -14.10 -8.88 16.98
C ILE A 344 -13.97 -10.11 17.87
N LEU A 345 -14.55 -10.04 19.08
CA LEU A 345 -14.46 -11.12 20.07
C LEU A 345 -15.21 -12.39 19.64
N SER A 346 -16.27 -12.26 18.85
CA SER A 346 -16.99 -13.42 18.30
C SER A 346 -16.37 -13.97 17.01
N GLY A 347 -15.37 -13.32 16.43
CA GLY A 347 -14.78 -13.71 15.14
C GLY A 347 -15.74 -13.60 13.96
N ASP A 348 -16.76 -12.73 14.02
CA ASP A 348 -17.79 -12.64 12.97
C ASP A 348 -17.32 -11.77 11.79
N ILE A 349 -16.43 -12.35 10.97
CA ILE A 349 -15.84 -11.66 9.81
C ILE A 349 -16.88 -11.20 8.80
N ASN A 350 -17.98 -11.94 8.61
CA ASN A 350 -19.01 -11.58 7.64
C ASN A 350 -19.73 -10.29 8.04
N LYS A 351 -20.06 -10.13 9.32
CA LYS A 351 -20.63 -8.86 9.80
C LYS A 351 -19.63 -7.72 9.79
N ILE A 352 -18.37 -7.97 10.15
CA ILE A 352 -17.31 -6.95 10.09
C ILE A 352 -17.12 -6.45 8.66
N THR A 353 -16.97 -7.37 7.71
CA THR A 353 -16.75 -7.02 6.30
C THR A 353 -17.97 -6.31 5.70
N SER A 354 -19.19 -6.71 6.07
CA SER A 354 -20.41 -5.98 5.70
C SER A 354 -20.46 -4.56 6.26
N LEU A 355 -20.02 -4.36 7.52
CA LEU A 355 -20.01 -3.06 8.17
C LEU A 355 -18.96 -2.12 7.55
N LEU A 356 -17.79 -2.66 7.18
CA LEU A 356 -16.68 -1.92 6.63
C LEU A 356 -16.73 -1.77 5.10
N TYR A 357 -17.74 -2.31 4.41
CA TYR A 357 -17.76 -2.36 2.95
C TYR A 357 -17.65 -0.97 2.31
N ASP A 358 -18.51 -0.03 2.69
CA ASP A 358 -18.50 1.34 2.15
C ASP A 358 -17.18 2.06 2.48
N PHE A 359 -16.64 1.82 3.69
CA PHE A 359 -15.33 2.36 4.10
C PHE A 359 -14.22 1.93 3.14
N TYR A 360 -14.13 0.62 2.84
CA TYR A 360 -13.12 0.10 1.91
C TYR A 360 -13.41 0.49 0.46
N GLN A 361 -14.68 0.56 0.06
CA GLN A 361 -15.06 1.00 -1.27
C GLN A 361 -14.56 2.44 -1.52
N GLU A 362 -14.74 3.35 -0.57
CA GLU A 362 -14.19 4.70 -0.67
C GLU A 362 -12.65 4.68 -0.67
N LYS A 363 -12.03 3.88 0.22
CA LYS A 363 -10.57 3.71 0.29
C LYS A 363 -9.96 3.37 -1.05
N TYR A 364 -10.48 2.35 -1.72
CA TYR A 364 -9.94 1.92 -3.01
C TYR A 364 -10.32 2.87 -4.15
N THR A 365 -11.42 3.61 -4.03
CA THR A 365 -11.79 4.63 -5.01
C THR A 365 -10.85 5.84 -4.97
N TYR A 366 -10.40 6.30 -3.80
CA TYR A 366 -9.44 7.42 -3.73
C TYR A 366 -7.97 6.98 -3.86
N ASN A 367 -7.68 5.68 -3.74
CA ASN A 367 -6.39 5.05 -4.05
C ASN A 367 -6.38 4.39 -5.44
N TYR A 368 -7.23 4.88 -6.35
CA TYR A 368 -7.43 4.37 -7.72
C TYR A 368 -6.17 4.29 -8.59
N ASN A 369 -5.05 4.87 -8.18
CA ASN A 369 -3.80 4.85 -8.92
C ASN A 369 -2.75 3.90 -8.33
N SER A 370 -3.03 3.23 -7.21
CA SER A 370 -2.15 2.23 -6.61
C SER A 370 -2.43 0.83 -7.16
N ASN A 371 -1.36 0.14 -7.53
CA ASN A 371 -1.40 -1.28 -7.93
C ASN A 371 -0.98 -2.22 -6.80
N GLU A 372 -0.52 -1.70 -5.67
CA GLU A 372 0.13 -2.48 -4.61
C GLU A 372 -0.86 -2.99 -3.57
N LEU A 373 -1.75 -2.13 -3.07
CA LEU A 373 -2.69 -2.51 -2.02
C LEU A 373 -4.00 -3.00 -2.64
N LYS A 374 -4.37 -4.26 -2.37
CA LYS A 374 -5.61 -4.84 -2.88
C LYS A 374 -6.55 -5.23 -1.73
N SER A 375 -7.84 -5.24 -2.02
CA SER A 375 -8.89 -5.48 -1.04
C SER A 375 -8.87 -6.87 -0.42
N TYR A 376 -8.29 -7.86 -1.11
CA TYR A 376 -8.09 -9.19 -0.55
C TYR A 376 -7.00 -9.22 0.53
N ASP A 377 -5.95 -8.40 0.44
CA ASP A 377 -4.93 -8.28 1.50
C ASP A 377 -5.53 -7.71 2.79
N GLU A 378 -6.46 -6.76 2.66
CA GLU A 378 -7.17 -6.21 3.82
C GLU A 378 -8.15 -7.21 4.44
N TYR A 379 -8.77 -8.06 3.60
CA TYR A 379 -9.59 -9.16 4.10
C TYR A 379 -8.74 -10.14 4.91
N GLU A 380 -7.56 -10.53 4.40
CA GLU A 380 -6.62 -11.38 5.14
C GLU A 380 -6.15 -10.73 6.45
N ASN A 381 -5.85 -9.43 6.43
CA ASN A 381 -5.50 -8.68 7.64
C ASN A 381 -6.64 -8.67 8.67
N LEU A 382 -7.90 -8.67 8.23
CA LEU A 382 -9.05 -8.81 9.12
C LEU A 382 -9.16 -10.23 9.68
N GLU A 383 -8.99 -11.28 8.87
CA GLU A 383 -8.91 -12.66 9.38
C GLU A 383 -7.83 -12.79 10.44
N PHE A 384 -6.61 -12.32 10.13
CA PHE A 384 -5.48 -12.34 11.05
C PHE A 384 -5.76 -11.56 12.33
N MET A 385 -6.35 -10.37 12.25
CA MET A 385 -6.74 -9.59 13.43
C MET A 385 -7.69 -10.40 14.33
N LEU A 386 -8.68 -11.08 13.75
CA LEU A 386 -9.66 -11.87 14.51
C LEU A 386 -9.03 -13.11 15.15
N GLU A 387 -8.17 -13.81 14.42
CA GLU A 387 -7.46 -14.99 14.94
C GLU A 387 -6.50 -14.65 16.08
N GLN A 388 -5.82 -13.50 16.00
CA GLN A 388 -4.84 -13.10 17.02
C GLN A 388 -5.46 -12.40 18.23
N SER A 389 -6.67 -11.85 18.11
CA SER A 389 -7.27 -11.05 19.18
C SER A 389 -8.03 -11.91 20.18
N PHE A 390 -7.59 -11.90 21.44
CA PHE A 390 -8.33 -12.56 22.54
C PHE A 390 -9.06 -11.57 23.46
N LYS A 391 -8.75 -10.27 23.37
CA LYS A 391 -9.46 -9.23 24.12
C LYS A 391 -9.55 -7.93 23.32
N VAL A 392 -10.52 -7.11 23.71
CA VAL A 392 -10.69 -5.76 23.19
C VAL A 392 -10.63 -4.77 24.35
N VAL A 393 -9.94 -3.64 24.14
CA VAL A 393 -9.77 -2.59 25.16
C VAL A 393 -10.33 -1.27 24.60
N THR A 394 -11.13 -0.59 25.40
CA THR A 394 -11.67 0.74 25.09
C THR A 394 -11.09 1.84 25.96
N ALA A 395 -10.92 3.04 25.39
CA ALA A 395 -10.61 4.25 26.12
C ALA A 395 -11.79 4.64 27.03
N GLN A 396 -11.47 5.08 28.25
CA GLN A 396 -12.48 5.49 29.22
C GLN A 396 -12.76 6.99 29.15
N GLN A 397 -11.74 7.77 28.78
CA GLN A 397 -11.86 9.21 28.63
C GLN A 397 -11.77 9.57 27.15
N THR A 398 -12.83 10.21 26.66
CA THR A 398 -12.95 10.58 25.26
C THR A 398 -13.22 12.06 25.09
N LYS A 399 -12.80 12.58 23.95
CA LYS A 399 -13.21 13.89 23.47
C LYS A 399 -13.83 13.73 22.08
N LEU A 400 -15.08 14.14 21.94
CA LEU A 400 -15.76 14.22 20.65
C LEU A 400 -15.25 15.43 19.88
N HIS A 401 -14.83 15.19 18.65
CA HIS A 401 -14.46 16.23 17.69
C HIS A 401 -15.41 16.17 16.51
N ILE A 402 -15.75 17.35 15.99
CA ILE A 402 -16.62 17.51 14.84
C ILE A 402 -15.88 18.42 13.84
N SER A 403 -15.92 18.06 12.55
CA SER A 403 -15.33 18.87 11.48
C SER A 403 -15.93 20.28 11.43
N ASN A 404 -15.21 21.21 10.80
CA ASN A 404 -15.61 22.60 10.65
C ASN A 404 -16.95 22.73 9.88
N ASP A 405 -17.17 21.88 8.88
CA ASP A 405 -18.42 21.81 8.11
C ASP A 405 -19.58 21.14 8.88
N GLY A 406 -19.27 20.56 10.05
CA GLY A 406 -20.24 19.90 10.92
C GLY A 406 -20.63 18.49 10.48
N LYS A 407 -20.02 17.91 9.44
CA LYS A 407 -20.53 16.67 8.83
C LYS A 407 -19.77 15.40 9.22
N LEU A 408 -18.56 15.53 9.75
CA LEU A 408 -17.75 14.42 10.25
C LEU A 408 -17.54 14.52 11.74
N ALA A 409 -17.42 13.37 12.40
CA ALA A 409 -17.04 13.29 13.79
C ALA A 409 -16.10 12.11 14.06
N TYR A 410 -15.29 12.25 15.12
CA TYR A 410 -14.49 11.15 15.66
C TYR A 410 -14.31 11.29 17.17
N LEU A 411 -13.96 10.19 17.82
CA LEU A 411 -13.60 10.17 19.23
C LEU A 411 -12.09 10.12 19.39
N GLU A 412 -11.52 11.16 19.99
CA GLU A 412 -10.15 11.14 20.51
C GLU A 412 -10.14 10.38 21.84
N ALA A 413 -9.23 9.42 21.98
CA ALA A 413 -8.91 8.82 23.27
C ALA A 413 -7.95 9.72 24.04
N VAL A 414 -8.34 10.12 25.26
CA VAL A 414 -7.53 11.00 26.11
C VAL A 414 -6.59 10.20 27.01
N ASP A 415 -7.03 9.01 27.46
CA ASP A 415 -6.31 8.14 28.38
C ASP A 415 -5.58 6.98 27.68
N LYS A 416 -5.71 6.86 26.35
CA LYS A 416 -5.14 5.78 25.52
C LYS A 416 -4.67 6.33 24.17
N THR A 417 -3.94 5.52 23.41
CA THR A 417 -3.48 5.89 22.06
C THR A 417 -4.55 5.77 20.97
N SER A 418 -5.65 5.07 21.24
CA SER A 418 -6.81 4.92 20.35
C SER A 418 -8.04 4.60 21.18
N TYR A 419 -9.24 4.86 20.62
CA TYR A 419 -10.48 4.52 21.32
C TYR A 419 -10.62 3.01 21.50
N LEU A 420 -10.46 2.24 20.43
CA LEU A 420 -10.57 0.78 20.45
C LEU A 420 -9.22 0.14 20.14
N LYS A 421 -8.91 -0.97 20.84
CA LYS A 421 -7.75 -1.81 20.56
C LYS A 421 -8.14 -3.28 20.56
N ALA A 422 -7.79 -3.99 19.48
CA ALA A 422 -7.77 -5.44 19.48
C ALA A 422 -6.41 -5.91 20.01
N VAL A 423 -6.39 -6.84 20.96
CA VAL A 423 -5.15 -7.27 21.64
C VAL A 423 -5.05 -8.79 21.66
N GLY A 424 -3.89 -9.26 21.18
CA GLY A 424 -3.41 -10.63 21.23
C GLY A 424 -2.18 -10.77 22.13
N LEU A 425 -1.50 -11.91 22.06
CA LEU A 425 -0.32 -12.20 22.89
C LEU A 425 0.85 -11.28 22.50
N ASP A 426 1.16 -11.25 21.21
CA ASP A 426 2.19 -10.39 20.61
C ASP A 426 1.60 -9.47 19.54
N TYR A 427 0.30 -9.17 19.66
CA TYR A 427 -0.45 -8.40 18.67
C TYR A 427 -1.23 -7.25 19.32
N VAL A 428 -1.13 -6.05 18.75
CA VAL A 428 -1.96 -4.90 19.12
C VAL A 428 -2.36 -4.16 17.87
N LYS A 429 -3.67 -4.04 17.63
CA LYS A 429 -4.23 -3.22 16.56
C LYS A 429 -5.03 -2.07 17.15
N ASN A 430 -4.59 -0.85 16.89
CA ASN A 430 -5.37 0.35 17.17
C ASN A 430 -6.44 0.53 16.09
N ILE A 431 -7.67 0.83 16.51
CA ILE A 431 -8.82 0.97 15.61
C ILE A 431 -9.47 2.33 15.86
N SER A 432 -9.72 3.07 14.79
CA SER A 432 -10.34 4.40 14.81
C SER A 432 -11.02 4.65 13.47
N PHE A 433 -12.16 5.33 13.52
CA PHE A 433 -12.98 5.64 12.35
C PHE A 433 -13.42 7.11 12.36
N LEU A 434 -13.69 7.64 11.15
CA LEU A 434 -14.47 8.85 10.96
C LEU A 434 -15.93 8.48 10.74
N PHE A 435 -16.82 9.23 11.36
CA PHE A 435 -18.26 8.98 11.33
C PHE A 435 -19.01 10.14 10.69
N TYR A 436 -20.10 9.83 10.00
CA TYR A 436 -21.12 10.79 9.62
C TYR A 436 -22.52 10.18 9.83
N ILE A 437 -23.55 11.02 9.84
CA ILE A 437 -24.94 10.53 9.80
C ILE A 437 -25.56 10.96 8.48
N ASP A 438 -26.05 9.99 7.72
CA ASP A 438 -26.72 10.22 6.44
C ASP A 438 -28.02 11.01 6.67
N ASN A 439 -28.20 12.12 5.93
CA ASN A 439 -29.37 12.98 6.12
C ASN A 439 -30.69 12.34 5.66
N ASN A 440 -30.64 11.30 4.81
CA ASN A 440 -31.82 10.61 4.31
C ASN A 440 -32.20 9.40 5.17
N THR A 441 -31.21 8.59 5.60
CA THR A 441 -31.49 7.37 6.40
C THR A 441 -31.38 7.59 7.90
N ASN A 442 -30.73 8.68 8.33
CA ASN A 442 -30.41 8.97 9.73
C ASN A 442 -29.55 7.88 10.40
N GLU A 443 -28.83 7.08 9.60
CA GLU A 443 -27.92 6.05 10.08
C GLU A 443 -26.52 6.60 10.29
N LEU A 444 -25.88 6.19 11.40
CA LEU A 444 -24.47 6.43 11.65
C LEU A 444 -23.65 5.52 10.73
N LYS A 445 -22.81 6.12 9.88
CA LYS A 445 -21.97 5.42 8.92
C LYS A 445 -20.50 5.74 9.17
N ILE A 446 -19.63 4.80 8.82
CA ILE A 446 -18.18 4.96 8.84
C ILE A 446 -17.65 5.18 7.44
N ILE A 447 -16.60 5.98 7.35
CA ILE A 447 -15.89 6.23 6.10
C ILE A 447 -14.40 6.41 6.37
N ARG A 448 -13.61 6.11 5.33
CA ARG A 448 -12.19 6.45 5.08
C ARG A 448 -11.14 6.24 6.17
#